data_AF-A0A7J7HMS3-F1
#
_entry.id   AF-A0A7J7HMS3-F1
#
_cell.length_a   1.000
_cell.length_b   1.000
_cell.length_c   1.000
_cell.angle_alpha   90.00
_cell.angle_beta   90.00
_cell.angle_gamma   90.00
#
_symmetry.space_group_name_H-M   'P 1'
#
loop_
_entity.id
_entity.type
_entity.pdbx_description
1 polymer ?
#
loop_
_entity_poly.entity_id
_entity_poly.type
_entity_poly.pdbx_seq_one_letter_code
_entity_poly.pdbx_strand_id
1 'polypeptide(L)'
;MKQAQNPNSTYGSGVYMLSFNTTIDIILQNANALAVNTSEIHPWHLHGHDFWVLGYGEGKFSIQNEEKNFNLKSPPYRNTAVVFPFGWTTLRCPMAWEDTKRGLNLWVDREDVLEQQE
;
A
#
# COMPACT_ATOMS: atom_id res chain seq x y z
N MET A 1 -6.73 -22.98 -9.75
CA MET A 1 -7.42 -23.36 -8.49
C MET A 1 -8.61 -22.44 -8.32
N LYS A 2 -9.73 -22.90 -7.73
CA LYS A 2 -10.90 -22.03 -7.52
C LYS A 2 -10.64 -21.21 -6.25
N GLN A 3 -10.60 -19.89 -6.39
CA GLN A 3 -10.43 -18.97 -5.26
C GLN A 3 -11.59 -19.13 -4.28
N ALA A 4 -11.29 -19.07 -2.98
CA ALA A 4 -12.31 -19.15 -1.95
C ALA A 4 -13.27 -17.96 -2.08
N GLN A 5 -14.58 -18.22 -2.05
CA GLN A 5 -15.59 -17.16 -2.19
C GLN A 5 -15.69 -16.37 -0.89
N ASN A 6 -15.45 -15.05 -0.97
CA ASN A 6 -15.79 -14.11 0.09
C ASN A 6 -17.17 -13.50 -0.23
N PRO A 7 -18.25 -13.89 0.46
CA PRO A 7 -19.59 -13.36 0.17
C PRO A 7 -19.74 -11.87 0.51
N ASN A 8 -18.83 -11.30 1.31
CA ASN A 8 -18.84 -9.91 1.72
C ASN A 8 -17.82 -9.03 0.97
N SER A 9 -17.17 -9.55 -0.08
CA SER A 9 -16.25 -8.75 -0.91
C SER A 9 -17.01 -7.95 -1.96
N THR A 10 -16.67 -6.67 -2.10
CA THR A 10 -17.07 -5.85 -3.24
C THR A 10 -16.03 -5.98 -4.35
N TYR A 11 -16.46 -6.18 -5.60
CA TYR A 11 -15.59 -6.18 -6.77
C TYR A 11 -15.81 -4.91 -7.59
N GLY A 12 -14.74 -4.30 -8.10
CA GLY A 12 -14.80 -3.09 -8.90
C GLY A 12 -13.56 -2.89 -9.75
N SER A 13 -13.62 -1.90 -10.65
CA SER A 13 -12.49 -1.44 -11.49
C SER A 13 -12.31 0.08 -11.38
N GLY A 14 -12.59 0.62 -10.18
CA GLY A 14 -12.41 2.04 -9.89
C GLY A 14 -10.95 2.45 -10.00
N VAL A 15 -10.71 3.70 -10.39
CA VAL A 15 -9.38 4.29 -10.51
C VAL A 15 -9.32 5.54 -9.63
N TYR A 16 -8.30 5.63 -8.78
CA TYR A 16 -8.02 6.84 -8.02
C TYR A 16 -7.25 7.83 -8.89
N MET A 17 -7.89 8.94 -9.25
CA MET A 17 -7.26 10.04 -9.98
C MET A 17 -6.59 10.99 -9.00
N LEU A 18 -5.27 11.14 -9.11
CA LEU A 18 -4.48 12.00 -8.25
C LEU A 18 -3.96 13.19 -9.05
N SER A 19 -3.92 14.36 -8.40
CA SER A 19 -3.38 15.56 -9.03
C SER A 19 -1.86 15.46 -9.19
N PHE A 20 -1.36 15.91 -10.33
CA PHE A 20 0.08 16.02 -10.57
C PHE A 20 0.75 16.91 -9.52
N ASN A 21 1.99 16.58 -9.16
CA ASN A 21 2.81 17.33 -8.20
C ASN A 21 2.19 17.44 -6.80
N THR A 22 1.46 16.40 -6.40
CA THR A 22 0.97 16.24 -5.03
C THR A 22 1.78 15.19 -4.29
N THR A 23 1.85 15.29 -2.96
CA THR A 23 2.36 14.21 -2.12
C THR A 23 1.18 13.56 -1.43
N ILE A 24 1.09 12.24 -1.52
CA ILE A 24 0.04 11.46 -0.85
C ILE A 24 0.67 10.51 0.17
N ASP A 25 -0.09 10.26 1.23
CA ASP A 25 0.20 9.17 2.16
C ASP A 25 -0.82 8.05 1.92
N ILE A 26 -0.31 6.82 1.79
CA ILE A 26 -1.11 5.60 1.63
C ILE A 26 -0.92 4.78 2.90
N ILE A 27 -2.03 4.44 3.57
CA ILE A 27 -2.03 3.55 4.73
C ILE A 27 -2.59 2.22 4.26
N LEU A 28 -1.74 1.20 4.18
CA LEU A 28 -2.15 -0.17 3.93
C LEU A 28 -2.53 -0.81 5.26
N GLN A 29 -3.77 -1.31 5.39
CA GLN A 29 -4.27 -1.95 6.61
C GLN A 29 -4.54 -3.42 6.32
N ASN A 30 -3.93 -4.30 7.10
CA ASN A 30 -4.24 -5.72 7.06
C ASN A 30 -5.45 -6.05 7.93
N ALA A 31 -6.11 -7.16 7.62
CA ALA A 31 -7.30 -7.63 8.29
C ALA A 31 -7.31 -9.15 8.44
N ASN A 32 -8.38 -9.70 9.03
CA ASN A 32 -8.64 -11.12 8.96
C ASN A 32 -8.88 -11.56 7.51
N ALA A 33 -8.28 -12.68 7.13
CA ALA A 33 -8.65 -13.46 5.95
C ALA A 33 -9.99 -14.17 6.18
N LEU A 34 -10.37 -15.05 5.23
CA LEU A 34 -11.59 -15.84 5.34
C LEU A 34 -11.61 -16.79 6.54
N ALA A 35 -10.43 -17.29 6.93
CA ALA A 35 -10.28 -18.09 8.14
C ALA A 35 -10.19 -17.16 9.36
N VAL A 36 -10.95 -17.50 10.40
CA VAL A 36 -10.97 -16.75 11.66
C VAL A 36 -9.55 -16.69 12.25
N ASN A 37 -9.16 -15.52 12.76
CA ASN A 37 -7.85 -15.27 13.38
C ASN A 37 -6.67 -15.61 12.46
N THR A 38 -6.85 -15.46 11.15
CA THR A 38 -5.80 -15.66 10.16
C THR A 38 -5.58 -14.35 9.42
N SER A 39 -4.33 -13.91 9.29
CA SER A 39 -3.94 -12.76 8.50
C SER A 39 -2.59 -13.06 7.87
N GLU A 40 -2.39 -12.71 6.61
CA GLU A 40 -1.24 -13.09 5.81
C GLU A 40 -0.31 -11.89 5.56
N ILE A 41 0.90 -12.14 5.07
CA ILE A 41 1.80 -11.07 4.64
C ILE A 41 1.46 -10.73 3.19
N HIS A 42 1.27 -9.44 2.90
CA HIS A 42 1.00 -8.97 1.53
C HIS A 42 2.08 -7.98 1.07
N PRO A 43 2.93 -8.33 0.08
CA PRO A 43 3.83 -7.39 -0.55
C PRO A 43 3.08 -6.51 -1.55
N TRP A 44 3.02 -5.21 -1.28
CA TRP A 44 2.41 -4.20 -2.14
C TRP A 44 3.48 -3.51 -2.99
N HIS A 45 3.29 -3.55 -4.32
CA HIS A 45 4.16 -2.91 -5.30
C HIS A 45 3.43 -1.74 -5.98
N LEU A 46 4.09 -0.59 -6.11
CA LEU A 46 3.56 0.58 -6.82
C LEU A 46 4.29 0.76 -8.15
N HIS A 47 3.54 0.76 -9.25
CA HIS A 47 4.11 0.96 -10.57
C HIS A 47 4.50 2.42 -10.81
N GLY A 48 5.63 2.63 -11.50
CA GLY A 48 6.07 3.94 -11.97
C GLY A 48 6.53 4.93 -10.89
N HIS A 49 6.55 4.51 -9.62
CA HIS A 49 6.96 5.35 -8.49
C HIS A 49 7.73 4.51 -7.46
N ASP A 50 8.80 5.07 -6.91
CA ASP A 50 9.33 4.68 -5.62
C ASP A 50 8.68 5.57 -4.53
N PHE A 51 8.61 5.07 -3.30
CA PHE A 51 7.97 5.70 -2.15
C PHE A 51 8.81 5.57 -0.88
N TRP A 52 8.56 6.43 0.10
CA TRP A 52 9.15 6.34 1.43
C TRP A 52 8.27 5.51 2.35
N VAL A 53 8.84 4.50 3.01
CA VAL A 53 8.15 3.76 4.07
C VAL A 53 8.29 4.53 5.37
N LEU A 54 7.20 5.13 5.84
CA LEU A 54 7.20 6.00 7.02
C LEU A 54 7.08 5.21 8.32
N GLY A 55 6.44 4.05 8.30
CA GLY A 55 6.27 3.25 9.50
C GLY A 55 5.46 1.98 9.30
N TYR A 56 5.49 1.17 10.34
CA TYR A 56 4.71 -0.05 10.50
C TYR A 56 4.07 0.00 11.90
N GLY A 57 2.96 -0.69 12.07
CA GLY A 57 2.39 -0.94 13.38
C GLY A 57 1.45 -2.12 13.40
N GLU A 58 1.03 -2.48 14.60
CA GLU A 58 0.05 -3.53 14.85
C GLU A 58 -1.34 -2.92 15.08
N GLY A 59 -2.37 -3.72 14.88
CA GLY A 59 -3.77 -3.32 15.07
C GLY A 59 -4.29 -2.39 13.96
N LYS A 60 -5.35 -1.65 14.29
CA LYS A 60 -5.96 -0.68 13.38
C LYS A 60 -5.22 0.65 13.46
N PHE A 61 -4.82 1.19 12.31
CA PHE A 61 -4.20 2.51 12.22
C PHE A 61 -5.08 3.61 12.83
N SER A 62 -4.47 4.52 13.58
CA SER A 62 -5.10 5.72 14.13
C SER A 62 -4.22 6.93 13.86
N ILE A 63 -4.70 7.86 13.02
CA ILE A 63 -3.92 9.04 12.63
C ILE A 63 -3.43 9.85 13.85
N GLN A 64 -4.27 9.98 14.88
CA GLN A 64 -3.95 10.73 16.10
C GLN A 64 -2.81 10.10 16.91
N ASN A 65 -2.66 8.78 16.84
CA ASN A 65 -1.71 8.03 17.64
C ASN A 65 -0.42 7.71 16.88
N GLU A 66 -0.52 7.47 15.56
CA GLU A 66 0.57 6.87 14.80
C GLU A 66 1.36 7.87 13.97
N GLU A 67 0.76 8.98 13.52
CA GLU A 67 1.45 9.95 12.66
C GLU A 67 2.69 10.55 13.34
N LYS A 68 2.62 10.76 14.66
CA LYS A 68 3.76 11.24 15.47
C LYS A 68 4.96 10.27 15.51
N ASN A 69 4.74 9.00 15.17
CA ASN A 69 5.76 7.95 15.20
C ASN A 69 6.40 7.73 13.82
N PHE A 70 5.98 8.45 12.79
CA PHE A 70 6.55 8.30 11.45
C PHE A 70 8.05 8.64 11.42
N ASN A 71 8.81 7.80 10.74
CA ASN A 71 10.21 8.06 10.44
C ASN A 71 10.31 9.10 9.31
N LEU A 72 10.29 10.38 9.69
CA LEU A 72 10.46 11.49 8.74
C LEU A 72 11.93 11.92 8.56
N LYS A 73 12.87 11.30 9.30
CA LYS A 73 14.29 11.68 9.27
C LYS A 73 15.06 10.90 8.21
N SER A 74 14.85 9.59 8.13
CA SER A 74 15.55 8.72 7.19
C SER A 74 14.71 7.48 6.86
N PRO A 75 13.55 7.65 6.20
CA PRO A 75 12.71 6.52 5.79
C PRO A 75 13.36 5.75 4.62
N PRO A 76 13.21 4.41 4.59
CA PRO A 76 13.61 3.62 3.42
C PRO A 76 12.85 4.04 2.16
N TYR A 77 13.56 4.21 1.04
CA TYR A 77 12.99 4.45 -0.29
C TYR A 77 12.91 3.14 -1.08
N ARG A 78 11.72 2.76 -1.54
CA ARG A 78 11.39 1.44 -2.11
C ARG A 78 10.24 1.55 -3.12
N ASN A 79 10.07 0.57 -3.99
CA ASN A 79 8.86 0.40 -4.82
C ASN A 79 7.94 -0.72 -4.33
N THR A 80 8.38 -1.50 -3.33
CA THR A 80 7.63 -2.60 -2.75
C THR A 80 7.75 -2.54 -1.23
N ALA A 81 6.63 -2.70 -0.52
CA ALA A 81 6.59 -2.80 0.93
C ALA A 81 5.61 -3.89 1.36
N VAL A 82 5.91 -4.56 2.46
CA VAL A 82 5.02 -5.58 3.04
C VAL A 82 4.07 -4.93 4.03
N VAL A 83 2.83 -5.40 4.07
CA VAL A 83 1.96 -5.23 5.24
C VAL A 83 1.89 -6.55 6.00
N PHE A 84 2.22 -6.51 7.30
CA PHE A 84 2.29 -7.68 8.17
C PHE A 84 0.91 -8.08 8.72
N PRO A 85 0.74 -9.33 9.22
CA PRO A 85 -0.51 -9.81 9.79
C PRO A 85 -1.06 -8.87 10.86
N PHE A 86 -2.35 -8.56 10.77
CA PHE A 86 -3.07 -7.68 11.72
C PHE A 86 -2.47 -6.28 11.91
N GLY A 87 -1.61 -5.82 11.01
CA GLY A 87 -0.92 -4.54 11.14
C GLY A 87 -1.25 -3.57 10.02
N TRP A 88 -0.48 -2.48 10.01
CA TRP A 88 -0.54 -1.45 8.97
C TRP A 88 0.85 -1.04 8.51
N THR A 89 0.92 -0.42 7.33
CA THR A 89 2.15 0.14 6.76
C THR A 89 1.83 1.46 6.10
N THR A 90 2.58 2.51 6.44
CA THR A 90 2.40 3.85 5.87
C THR A 90 3.47 4.14 4.84
N LEU A 91 3.03 4.54 3.65
CA LEU A 91 3.85 4.93 2.52
C LEU A 91 3.62 6.40 2.20
N ARG A 92 4.67 7.15 1.87
CA ARG A 92 4.58 8.51 1.33
C ARG A 92 5.07 8.53 -0.12
N CYS A 93 4.20 8.92 -1.03
CA CYS A 93 4.42 8.89 -2.47
C CYS A 93 4.35 10.31 -3.04
N PRO A 94 5.44 10.84 -3.60
CA PRO A 94 5.37 12.04 -4.41
C PRO A 94 4.81 11.68 -5.80
N MET A 95 3.66 12.24 -6.15
CA MET A 95 3.01 12.13 -7.47
C MET A 95 3.59 13.13 -8.48
N ALA A 96 4.88 13.39 -8.35
CA ALA A 96 5.67 14.11 -9.32
C ALA A 96 6.61 13.09 -9.98
N TRP A 97 6.81 13.22 -11.29
CA TRP A 97 7.99 12.62 -11.89
C TRP A 97 9.18 13.43 -11.35
N GLU A 98 9.92 12.89 -10.39
CA GLU A 98 11.29 13.36 -10.15
C GLU A 98 12.25 12.31 -10.72
N ASP A 99 12.01 11.94 -11.98
CA ASP A 99 12.88 11.01 -12.69
C ASP A 99 13.81 11.75 -13.66
N THR A 100 14.76 12.49 -13.08
CA THR A 100 15.95 12.90 -13.85
C THR A 100 16.99 11.78 -13.95
N LYS A 101 16.72 10.55 -13.47
CA LYS A 101 17.74 9.50 -13.40
C LYS A 101 17.39 8.10 -13.92
N ARG A 102 16.15 7.74 -14.25
CA ARG A 102 15.85 6.39 -14.77
C ARG A 102 14.87 6.43 -15.94
N GLY A 103 15.43 6.60 -17.15
CA GLY A 103 14.70 6.34 -18.38
C GLY A 103 14.38 4.85 -18.51
N LEU A 104 13.14 4.45 -18.21
CA LEU A 104 12.61 3.12 -18.52
C LEU A 104 11.15 3.24 -19.01
N ASN A 105 10.92 2.69 -20.20
CA ASN A 105 9.61 2.59 -20.82
C ASN A 105 8.72 1.60 -20.06
N LEU A 106 7.47 2.00 -19.81
CA LEU A 106 6.48 1.24 -19.05
C LEU A 106 5.95 0.05 -19.87
N TRP A 107 6.12 -1.17 -19.34
CA TRP A 107 5.31 -2.35 -19.69
C TRP A 107 4.47 -2.71 -18.46
N VAL A 108 3.17 -2.94 -18.63
CA VAL A 108 2.26 -3.38 -17.56
C VAL A 108 1.98 -4.85 -17.75
N ASP A 109 2.58 -5.70 -16.92
CA ASP A 109 2.10 -7.07 -16.73
C ASP A 109 1.06 -7.10 -15.62
N ARG A 110 -0.05 -7.77 -15.93
CA ARG A 110 -1.19 -8.03 -15.07
C ARG A 110 -0.80 -9.16 -14.12
N GLU A 111 -0.83 -8.93 -12.80
CA GLU A 111 -1.31 -9.92 -11.83
C GLU A 111 -1.58 -9.26 -10.45
N ASP A 112 -2.80 -9.48 -9.97
CA ASP A 112 -3.31 -9.47 -8.59
C ASP A 112 -3.21 -8.20 -7.72
N VAL A 113 -4.23 -7.34 -7.83
CA VAL A 113 -4.63 -6.37 -6.80
C VAL A 113 -5.84 -6.91 -6.04
N LEU A 114 -5.68 -7.21 -4.75
CA LEU A 114 -6.76 -7.31 -3.78
C LEU A 114 -6.46 -6.32 -2.65
N GLU A 115 -6.95 -5.08 -2.78
CA GLU A 115 -7.03 -4.10 -1.70
C GLU A 115 -8.40 -4.21 -1.04
N GLN A 116 -8.44 -4.47 0.27
CA GLN A 116 -9.62 -4.26 1.10
C GLN A 116 -9.32 -3.12 2.07
N GLN A 117 -10.11 -2.05 2.02
CA GLN A 117 -10.32 -1.17 3.17
C GLN A 117 -11.79 -0.73 3.25
N GLU A 118 -12.31 -0.98 4.46
CA GLU A 118 -13.56 -0.57 5.15
C GLU A 118 -14.93 -1.01 4.60
#